data_AF-A0A7Y5RUH0-F1
#
_entry.id   AF-A0A7Y5RUH0-F1
#
_cell.length_a   1.000
_cell.length_b   1.000
_cell.length_c   1.000
_cell.angle_alpha   90.00
_cell.angle_beta   90.00
_cell.angle_gamma   90.00
#
_symmetry.space_group_name_H-M   'P 1'
#
loop_
_entity.id
_entity.type
_entity.pdbx_description
1 polymer ?
#
loop_
_entity_poly.entity_id
_entity_poly.type
_entity_poly.pdbx_seq_one_letter_code
_entity_poly.pdbx_strand_id
1 'polypeptide(L)'
;MTAPNTVFVRLEGPLQAWGDTSKFVIRRSMEAPTKSGVLGLICCAMGLSRAAARERLPELNTLAMGVRIDRPGTLCWDYHTVGAKIGVLRADGKGIKRTASTGEIETLITRREYLADASFLVALQGDPALVAAVAGALASPKWPVFLGRKSCPAGVPVLARPADGESWTNPGAHDDLKAALDAVRWGPRYDDDAPRDAQRRTLDSISLDTLNEWRPASDDDIDAAEAEVWYDAPVCFDPPVHEPRLVIRSSVTVSIGDPLLHRTPAPPRPRAGYRDAEWTSEAIVDVVDEVTGEVTQEPRGARPRRLRRDKGLCVFCKNTATTVQHVTYRRAGGDERQVDLRALCRLCHDAVTMIEYGYGMGLDRIDPSDERWRDDILRTRGEILRFRSEETRRRALRDAPERVRDEQLEQKAGEV
;
A
#
# COMPACT_ATOMS: atom_id res chain seq x y z
N MET A 1 0.17 -36.24 -24.04
CA MET A 1 0.08 -35.00 -23.25
C MET A 1 -1.33 -34.92 -22.72
N THR A 2 -1.49 -34.91 -21.40
CA THR A 2 -2.79 -34.72 -20.73
C THR A 2 -3.34 -33.35 -21.11
N ALA A 3 -4.64 -33.25 -21.38
CA ALA A 3 -5.27 -31.97 -21.70
C ALA A 3 -5.19 -31.04 -20.48
N PRO A 4 -4.97 -29.73 -20.66
CA PRO A 4 -4.87 -28.81 -19.54
C PRO A 4 -6.22 -28.70 -18.82
N ASN A 5 -6.22 -29.10 -17.55
CA ASN A 5 -7.40 -29.25 -16.71
C ASN A 5 -7.43 -28.26 -15.54
N THR A 6 -6.43 -27.38 -15.41
CA THR A 6 -6.35 -26.40 -14.32
C THR A 6 -6.03 -25.00 -14.84
N VAL A 7 -6.77 -23.99 -14.36
CA VAL A 7 -6.44 -22.57 -14.53
C VAL A 7 -6.01 -21.95 -13.20
N PHE A 8 -4.96 -21.14 -13.24
CA PHE A 8 -4.40 -20.45 -12.08
C PHE A 8 -4.80 -18.98 -12.05
N VAL A 9 -5.33 -18.52 -10.92
CA VAL A 9 -5.76 -17.14 -10.70
C VAL A 9 -4.98 -16.54 -9.53
N ARG A 10 -4.21 -15.48 -9.77
CA ARG A 10 -3.49 -14.75 -8.72
C ARG A 10 -4.40 -13.66 -8.17
N LEU A 11 -4.69 -13.72 -6.88
CA LEU A 11 -5.50 -12.74 -6.17
C LEU A 11 -4.60 -11.98 -5.20
N GLU A 12 -3.96 -10.94 -5.72
CA GLU A 12 -3.05 -10.07 -4.97
C GLU A 12 -3.46 -8.61 -5.16
N GLY A 13 -3.49 -7.86 -4.07
CA GLY A 13 -3.83 -6.45 -4.07
C GLY A 13 -3.69 -5.83 -2.69
N PRO A 14 -3.72 -4.49 -2.58
CA PRO A 14 -3.55 -3.80 -1.30
C PRO A 14 -4.65 -4.14 -0.29
N LEU A 15 -5.88 -4.35 -0.78
CA LEU A 15 -7.06 -4.74 0.00
C LEU A 15 -7.84 -5.79 -0.78
N GLN A 16 -8.42 -6.76 -0.06
CA GLN A 16 -9.36 -7.76 -0.59
C GLN A 16 -10.57 -7.88 0.34
N ALA A 17 -11.64 -8.52 -0.12
CA ALA A 17 -12.82 -8.77 0.72
C ALA A 17 -13.63 -9.98 0.25
N TRP A 18 -13.53 -11.09 0.96
CA TRP A 18 -14.16 -12.36 0.60
C TRP A 18 -15.33 -12.62 1.53
N GLY A 19 -16.53 -12.16 1.13
CA GLY A 19 -17.68 -12.09 2.02
C GLY A 19 -18.07 -13.42 2.66
N ASP A 20 -18.29 -13.40 3.98
CA ASP A 20 -18.95 -14.44 4.76
C ASP A 20 -20.42 -14.04 5.06
N THR A 21 -21.14 -14.83 5.87
CA THR A 21 -22.47 -14.62 6.47
C THR A 21 -22.66 -13.25 7.14
N SER A 22 -22.74 -12.22 6.31
CA SER A 22 -22.82 -10.81 6.69
C SER A 22 -24.26 -10.33 6.75
N LYS A 23 -24.76 -9.98 7.93
CA LYS A 23 -26.12 -9.44 8.10
C LYS A 23 -26.09 -7.90 8.25
N PHE A 24 -26.97 -7.24 7.50
CA PHE A 24 -27.25 -5.80 7.59
C PHE A 24 -26.02 -4.89 7.38
N VAL A 25 -25.64 -4.12 8.41
CA VAL A 25 -24.62 -3.05 8.35
C VAL A 25 -23.20 -3.54 8.59
N ILE A 26 -23.05 -4.78 9.06
CA ILE A 26 -21.74 -5.43 9.25
C ILE A 26 -21.48 -6.31 8.04
N ARG A 27 -20.35 -6.06 7.38
CA ARG A 27 -19.86 -6.83 6.23
C ARG A 27 -18.54 -7.47 6.61
N ARG A 28 -18.55 -8.77 6.88
CA ARG A 28 -17.36 -9.54 7.22
C ARG A 28 -16.59 -10.00 6.00
N SER A 29 -15.34 -10.41 6.22
CA SER A 29 -14.49 -11.06 5.23
C SER A 29 -13.89 -12.33 5.83
N MET A 30 -13.82 -13.38 5.01
CA MET A 30 -12.98 -14.55 5.26
C MET A 30 -11.50 -14.19 5.11
N GLU A 31 -10.64 -15.02 5.69
CA GLU A 31 -9.18 -14.92 5.63
C GLU A 31 -8.61 -15.44 4.29
N ALA A 32 -9.44 -16.05 3.45
CA ALA A 32 -9.05 -16.53 2.12
C ALA A 32 -10.21 -16.37 1.11
N PRO A 33 -9.90 -16.37 -0.20
CA PRO A 33 -10.90 -16.33 -1.27
C PRO A 33 -11.99 -17.39 -1.14
N THR A 34 -13.24 -16.94 -1.20
CA THR A 34 -14.41 -17.82 -1.25
C THR A 34 -14.70 -18.27 -2.67
N LYS A 35 -15.28 -19.47 -2.83
CA LYS A 35 -15.66 -20.00 -4.16
C LYS A 35 -16.64 -19.06 -4.87
N SER A 36 -17.60 -18.50 -4.15
CA SER A 36 -18.53 -17.49 -4.67
C SER A 36 -17.84 -16.21 -5.12
N GLY A 37 -16.82 -15.74 -4.40
CA GLY A 37 -16.03 -14.57 -4.78
C GLY A 37 -15.23 -14.81 -6.07
N VAL A 38 -14.57 -15.96 -6.17
CA VAL A 38 -13.78 -16.35 -7.35
C VAL A 38 -14.68 -16.56 -8.58
N LEU A 39 -15.77 -17.33 -8.44
CA LEU A 39 -16.71 -17.54 -9.55
C LEU A 39 -17.44 -16.26 -9.96
N GLY A 40 -17.74 -15.36 -9.02
CA GLY A 40 -18.27 -14.03 -9.32
C GLY A 40 -17.30 -13.17 -10.12
N LEU A 41 -16.00 -13.22 -9.80
CA LEU A 41 -14.93 -12.58 -10.59
C LEU A 41 -14.87 -13.16 -12.01
N ILE A 42 -14.97 -14.48 -12.16
CA ILE A 42 -14.98 -15.15 -13.47
C ILE A 42 -16.23 -14.75 -14.28
N CYS A 43 -17.40 -14.68 -13.64
CA CYS A 43 -18.61 -14.20 -14.30
C CYS A 43 -18.46 -12.76 -14.80
N CYS A 44 -17.76 -11.89 -14.04
CA CYS A 44 -17.41 -10.55 -14.50
C CYS A 44 -16.48 -10.58 -15.72
N ALA A 45 -15.47 -11.44 -15.71
CA ALA A 45 -14.56 -11.60 -16.84
C ALA A 45 -15.29 -12.11 -18.11
N MET A 46 -16.24 -13.04 -17.95
CA MET A 46 -17.09 -13.56 -19.02
C MET A 46 -18.17 -12.55 -19.50
N GLY A 47 -18.43 -11.50 -18.71
CA GLY A 47 -19.47 -10.50 -18.94
C GLY A 47 -20.89 -11.02 -18.71
N LEU A 48 -21.09 -11.88 -17.72
CA LEU A 48 -22.38 -12.48 -17.40
C LEU A 48 -23.17 -11.60 -16.42
N SER A 49 -24.38 -11.19 -16.81
CA SER A 49 -25.31 -10.53 -15.89
C SER A 49 -25.67 -11.46 -14.73
N ARG A 50 -26.21 -10.95 -13.61
CA ARG A 50 -26.60 -11.81 -12.48
C ARG A 50 -27.61 -12.89 -12.88
N ALA A 51 -28.53 -12.56 -13.79
CA ALA A 51 -29.49 -13.50 -14.33
C ALA A 51 -28.80 -14.59 -15.17
N ALA A 52 -27.92 -14.21 -16.10
CA ALA A 52 -27.19 -15.16 -16.94
C ALA A 52 -26.19 -16.01 -16.14
N ALA A 53 -25.58 -15.44 -15.09
CA ALA A 53 -24.67 -16.15 -14.20
C ALA A 53 -25.40 -17.31 -13.52
N ARG A 54 -26.65 -17.14 -13.09
CA ARG A 54 -27.45 -18.21 -12.47
C ARG A 54 -27.55 -19.47 -13.34
N GLU A 55 -27.63 -19.32 -14.66
CA GLU A 55 -27.69 -20.45 -15.60
C GLU A 55 -26.32 -21.13 -15.78
N ARG A 56 -25.22 -20.38 -15.60
CA ARG A 56 -23.84 -20.86 -15.76
C ARG A 56 -23.21 -21.39 -14.47
N LEU A 57 -23.74 -21.00 -13.31
CA LEU A 57 -23.22 -21.42 -12.01
C LEU A 57 -23.18 -22.94 -11.80
N PRO A 58 -24.17 -23.75 -12.22
CA PRO A 58 -24.08 -25.21 -12.10
C PRO A 58 -22.85 -25.79 -12.79
N GLU A 59 -22.56 -25.35 -14.01
CA GLU A 59 -21.37 -25.74 -14.77
C GLU A 59 -20.09 -25.23 -14.10
N LEU A 60 -20.04 -23.95 -13.70
CA LEU A 60 -18.86 -23.37 -13.05
C LEU A 60 -18.55 -24.02 -11.68
N ASN A 61 -19.56 -24.45 -10.93
CA ASN A 61 -19.38 -25.15 -9.67
C ASN A 61 -18.76 -26.55 -9.84
N THR A 62 -18.79 -27.12 -11.05
CA THR A 62 -18.06 -28.37 -11.35
C THR A 62 -16.54 -28.20 -11.29
N LEU A 63 -16.02 -26.96 -11.31
CA LEU A 63 -14.60 -26.70 -11.07
C LEU A 63 -14.30 -26.88 -9.57
N ALA A 64 -13.36 -27.77 -9.26
CA ALA A 64 -12.80 -27.92 -7.92
C ALA A 64 -11.87 -26.74 -7.65
N MET A 65 -11.94 -26.16 -6.45
CA MET A 65 -11.13 -25.00 -6.08
C MET A 65 -10.07 -25.33 -5.02
N GLY A 66 -8.82 -25.09 -5.35
CA GLY A 66 -7.70 -25.06 -4.42
C GLY A 66 -7.21 -23.63 -4.22
N VAL A 67 -6.81 -23.26 -3.01
CA VAL A 67 -6.25 -21.95 -2.69
C VAL A 67 -4.95 -22.14 -1.95
N ARG A 68 -3.85 -21.59 -2.46
CA ARG A 68 -2.59 -21.45 -1.72
C ARG A 68 -2.49 -20.05 -1.15
N ILE A 69 -2.21 -19.98 0.14
CA ILE A 69 -2.08 -18.73 0.90
C ILE A 69 -0.63 -18.27 0.76
N ASP A 70 -0.33 -17.53 -0.32
CA ASP A 70 1.00 -16.97 -0.56
C ASP A 70 1.37 -15.92 0.49
N ARG A 71 0.36 -15.16 0.96
CA ARG A 71 0.43 -14.31 2.14
C ARG A 71 -0.97 -14.17 2.77
N PRO A 72 -1.13 -14.50 4.07
CA PRO A 72 -2.44 -14.45 4.73
C PRO A 72 -3.00 -13.03 4.84
N GLY A 73 -2.13 -12.02 4.97
CA GLY A 73 -2.53 -10.63 5.19
C GLY A 73 -3.09 -10.37 6.59
N THR A 74 -3.66 -9.18 6.77
CA THR A 74 -4.18 -8.71 8.06
C THR A 74 -5.61 -8.19 7.90
N LEU A 75 -6.54 -8.71 8.70
CA LEU A 75 -7.92 -8.20 8.71
C LEU A 75 -7.98 -6.79 9.32
N CYS A 76 -8.68 -5.87 8.66
CA CYS A 76 -8.89 -4.50 9.10
C CYS A 76 -10.34 -4.05 8.94
N TRP A 77 -10.78 -3.14 9.80
CA TRP A 77 -12.12 -2.57 9.78
C TRP A 77 -12.15 -1.21 9.10
N ASP A 78 -13.05 -1.05 8.13
CA ASP A 78 -13.40 0.23 7.52
C ASP A 78 -14.71 0.77 8.13
N TYR A 79 -14.65 1.98 8.69
CA TYR A 79 -15.82 2.72 9.13
C TYR A 79 -16.39 3.50 7.95
N HIS A 80 -17.47 2.98 7.37
CA HIS A 80 -17.94 3.40 6.05
C HIS A 80 -19.32 4.06 6.14
N THR A 81 -19.36 5.38 5.95
CA THR A 81 -20.59 6.18 5.95
C THR A 81 -21.17 6.34 4.54
N VAL A 82 -22.49 6.38 4.43
CA VAL A 82 -23.20 6.60 3.17
C VAL A 82 -24.27 7.67 3.37
N GLY A 83 -24.33 8.63 2.42
CA GLY A 83 -25.37 9.66 2.41
C GLY A 83 -25.21 10.71 3.51
N ALA A 84 -24.01 10.95 4.03
CA ALA A 84 -23.80 12.03 4.99
C ALA A 84 -24.22 13.38 4.37
N LYS A 85 -25.18 14.07 5.01
CA LYS A 85 -25.81 15.33 4.54
C LYS A 85 -26.56 15.28 3.19
N ILE A 86 -26.44 14.20 2.42
CA ILE A 86 -27.13 13.98 1.12
C ILE A 86 -28.35 13.07 1.30
N GLY A 87 -28.26 12.09 2.20
CA GLY A 87 -29.30 11.15 2.59
C GLY A 87 -29.26 9.82 1.86
N VAL A 88 -29.89 8.82 2.48
CA VAL A 88 -30.04 7.47 1.93
C VAL A 88 -31.52 7.22 1.64
N LEU A 89 -31.82 6.64 0.49
CA LEU A 89 -33.19 6.29 0.12
C LEU A 89 -33.77 5.30 1.13
N ARG A 90 -35.03 5.47 1.50
CA ARG A 90 -35.74 4.52 2.35
C ARG A 90 -35.95 3.20 1.63
N ALA A 91 -36.02 2.10 2.39
CA ALA A 91 -36.26 0.76 1.84
C ALA A 91 -37.62 0.63 1.11
N ASP A 92 -38.60 1.45 1.47
CA ASP A 92 -39.90 1.56 0.80
C ASP A 92 -39.86 2.43 -0.49
N GLY A 93 -38.70 3.00 -0.83
CA GLY A 93 -38.52 3.93 -1.94
C GLY A 93 -39.14 5.32 -1.73
N LYS A 94 -39.78 5.57 -0.58
CA LYS A 94 -40.59 6.79 -0.33
C LYS A 94 -39.74 7.91 0.28
N GLY A 95 -38.68 8.31 -0.41
CA GLY A 95 -37.86 9.48 -0.07
C GLY A 95 -36.63 9.18 0.79
N ILE A 96 -36.03 10.26 1.30
CA ILE A 96 -34.76 10.21 2.06
C ILE A 96 -35.03 9.88 3.53
N LYS A 97 -34.23 8.97 4.09
CA LYS A 97 -34.29 8.59 5.50
C LYS A 97 -33.88 9.76 6.40
N ARG A 98 -34.68 10.04 7.42
CA ARG A 98 -34.46 11.11 8.39
C ARG A 98 -34.55 10.58 9.81
N THR A 99 -33.71 11.12 10.68
CA THR A 99 -33.69 10.79 12.10
C THR A 99 -35.01 11.23 12.74
N ALA A 100 -35.74 10.31 13.36
CA ALA A 100 -37.08 10.59 13.90
C ALA A 100 -37.08 11.68 14.99
N SER A 101 -36.03 11.77 15.79
CA SER A 101 -35.91 12.72 16.89
C SER A 101 -35.49 14.14 16.46
N THR A 102 -34.65 14.27 15.43
CA THR A 102 -34.10 15.57 15.01
C THR A 102 -34.63 16.06 13.67
N GLY A 103 -35.27 15.20 12.87
CA GLY A 103 -35.70 15.50 11.50
C GLY A 103 -34.55 15.65 10.49
N GLU A 104 -33.31 15.52 10.94
CA GLU A 104 -32.13 15.64 10.09
C GLU A 104 -31.95 14.44 9.16
N ILE A 105 -31.19 14.63 8.09
CA ILE A 105 -30.86 13.58 7.14
C ILE A 105 -30.04 12.49 7.83
N GLU A 106 -30.53 11.25 7.81
CA GLU A 106 -29.86 10.13 8.46
C GLU A 106 -28.69 9.63 7.62
N THR A 107 -27.53 9.43 8.27
CA THR A 107 -26.34 8.83 7.65
C THR A 107 -26.34 7.34 7.93
N LEU A 108 -26.27 6.51 6.88
CA LEU A 108 -26.11 5.07 7.07
C LEU A 108 -24.64 4.76 7.39
N ILE A 109 -24.42 4.15 8.54
CA ILE A 109 -23.09 3.69 8.96
C ILE A 109 -23.01 2.19 8.69
N THR A 110 -21.99 1.78 7.95
CA THR A 110 -21.63 0.37 7.74
C THR A 110 -20.21 0.12 8.23
N ARG A 111 -19.95 -1.09 8.73
CA ARG A 111 -18.62 -1.54 9.12
C ARG A 111 -18.22 -2.68 8.22
N ARG A 112 -17.10 -2.55 7.52
CA ARG A 112 -16.68 -3.50 6.49
C ARG A 112 -15.29 -4.02 6.80
N GLU A 113 -15.15 -5.33 6.93
CA GLU A 113 -13.84 -5.97 7.03
C GLU A 113 -13.20 -6.08 5.66
N TYR A 114 -11.91 -5.74 5.59
CA TYR A 114 -11.04 -6.00 4.45
C TYR A 114 -9.84 -6.81 4.90
N LEU A 115 -9.27 -7.55 3.98
CA LEU A 115 -8.00 -8.24 4.17
C LEU A 115 -6.90 -7.41 3.49
N ALA A 116 -6.02 -6.83 4.29
CA ALA A 116 -4.93 -5.98 3.82
C ALA A 116 -3.66 -6.80 3.58
N ASP A 117 -2.92 -6.46 2.53
CA ASP A 117 -1.64 -7.10 2.20
C ASP A 117 -1.72 -8.64 2.12
N ALA A 118 -2.76 -9.16 1.48
CA ALA A 118 -2.90 -10.59 1.22
C ALA A 118 -2.58 -10.93 -0.24
N SER A 119 -2.09 -12.14 -0.45
CA SER A 119 -1.82 -12.72 -1.77
C SER A 119 -2.22 -14.18 -1.77
N PHE A 120 -2.93 -14.60 -2.81
CA PHE A 120 -3.38 -15.98 -2.98
C PHE A 120 -3.15 -16.45 -4.40
N LEU A 121 -2.85 -17.74 -4.54
CA LEU A 121 -2.93 -18.46 -5.80
C LEU A 121 -4.11 -19.42 -5.75
N VAL A 122 -5.09 -19.21 -6.61
CA VAL A 122 -6.25 -20.09 -6.75
C VAL A 122 -6.04 -21.01 -7.94
N ALA A 123 -6.23 -22.31 -7.76
CA ALA A 123 -6.32 -23.31 -8.81
C ALA A 123 -7.79 -23.71 -9.00
N LEU A 124 -8.29 -23.63 -10.23
CA LEU A 124 -9.60 -24.16 -10.60
C LEU A 124 -9.39 -25.33 -11.55
N GLN A 125 -9.72 -26.53 -11.08
CA GLN A 125 -9.50 -27.78 -11.79
C GLN A 125 -10.82 -28.42 -12.23
N GLY A 126 -10.89 -28.91 -13.47
CA GLY A 126 -12.09 -29.59 -13.98
C GLY A 126 -12.02 -29.87 -15.47
N ASP A 127 -13.16 -29.78 -16.15
CA ASP A 127 -13.26 -30.04 -17.59
C ASP A 127 -12.32 -29.11 -18.41
N PRO A 128 -11.46 -29.65 -19.29
CA PRO A 128 -10.51 -28.85 -20.06
C PRO A 128 -11.14 -27.76 -20.93
N ALA A 129 -12.33 -27.98 -21.48
CA ALA A 129 -12.99 -26.97 -22.31
C ALA A 129 -13.51 -25.81 -21.48
N LEU A 130 -14.08 -26.10 -20.30
CA LEU A 130 -14.50 -25.08 -19.35
C LEU A 130 -13.30 -24.30 -18.80
N VAL A 131 -12.21 -24.99 -18.44
CA VAL A 131 -10.95 -24.38 -17.99
C VAL A 131 -10.39 -23.42 -19.06
N ALA A 132 -10.36 -23.86 -20.32
CA ALA A 132 -9.93 -23.01 -21.43
C ALA A 132 -10.84 -21.77 -21.60
N ALA A 133 -12.15 -21.93 -21.48
CA ALA A 133 -13.10 -20.83 -21.56
C ALA A 133 -12.90 -19.81 -20.43
N VAL A 134 -12.66 -20.27 -19.20
CA VAL A 134 -12.37 -19.42 -18.04
C VAL A 134 -11.05 -18.67 -18.25
N ALA A 135 -9.98 -19.36 -18.66
CA ALA A 135 -8.70 -18.73 -18.92
C ALA A 135 -8.78 -17.67 -20.02
N GLY A 136 -9.50 -17.95 -21.11
CA GLY A 136 -9.74 -16.98 -22.19
C GLY A 136 -10.48 -15.73 -21.70
N ALA A 137 -11.49 -15.89 -20.84
CA ALA A 137 -12.22 -14.77 -20.26
C ALA A 137 -11.33 -13.94 -19.32
N LEU A 138 -10.52 -14.57 -18.48
CA LEU A 138 -9.60 -13.89 -17.56
C LEU A 138 -8.45 -13.16 -18.28
N ALA A 139 -8.03 -13.66 -19.45
CA ALA A 139 -7.02 -13.01 -20.28
C ALA A 139 -7.51 -11.68 -20.89
N SER A 140 -8.82 -11.57 -21.17
CA SER A 140 -9.44 -10.35 -21.71
C SER A 140 -10.82 -10.11 -21.07
N PRO A 141 -10.87 -9.64 -19.81
CA PRO A 141 -12.11 -9.47 -19.07
C PRO A 141 -13.07 -8.48 -19.76
N LYS A 142 -14.34 -8.86 -19.92
CA LYS A 142 -15.36 -7.95 -20.48
C LYS A 142 -15.74 -6.82 -19.52
N TRP A 143 -15.74 -7.10 -18.21
CA TRP A 143 -15.99 -6.09 -17.18
C TRP A 143 -14.80 -5.97 -16.23
N PRO A 144 -14.68 -4.83 -15.52
CA PRO A 144 -13.63 -4.65 -14.52
C PRO A 144 -13.69 -5.73 -13.44
N VAL A 145 -12.60 -6.50 -13.30
CA VAL A 145 -12.42 -7.50 -12.25
C VAL A 145 -11.91 -6.83 -10.98
N PHE A 146 -12.35 -7.32 -9.83
CA PHE A 146 -11.99 -6.79 -8.52
C PHE A 146 -11.98 -7.90 -7.46
N LEU A 147 -11.18 -7.72 -6.40
CA LEU A 147 -10.96 -8.71 -5.35
C LEU A 147 -12.09 -8.62 -4.31
N GLY A 148 -13.25 -9.14 -4.71
CA GLY A 148 -14.46 -9.21 -3.90
C GLY A 148 -15.32 -7.93 -3.92
N ARG A 149 -14.76 -6.78 -3.52
CA ARG A 149 -15.46 -5.48 -3.63
C ARG A 149 -14.86 -4.62 -4.73
N LYS A 150 -15.67 -3.81 -5.40
CA LYS A 150 -15.23 -2.93 -6.51
C LYS A 150 -14.14 -1.92 -6.11
N SER A 151 -14.01 -1.62 -4.82
CA SER A 151 -12.93 -0.77 -4.25
C SER A 151 -11.58 -1.49 -4.10
N CYS A 152 -11.51 -2.78 -4.39
CA CYS A 152 -10.34 -3.63 -4.23
C CYS A 152 -9.77 -4.02 -5.60
N PRO A 153 -9.00 -3.15 -6.27
CA PRO A 153 -8.35 -3.50 -7.52
C PRO A 153 -7.26 -4.56 -7.30
N ALA A 154 -7.03 -5.41 -8.29
CA ALA A 154 -5.88 -6.31 -8.29
C ALA A 154 -4.58 -5.51 -8.52
N GLY A 155 -3.53 -5.86 -7.79
CA GLY A 155 -2.18 -5.26 -7.92
C GLY A 155 -1.35 -5.87 -9.04
N VAL A 156 -1.71 -7.08 -9.49
CA VAL A 156 -1.10 -7.82 -10.60
C VAL A 156 -2.21 -8.41 -11.50
N PRO A 157 -1.93 -8.81 -12.74
CA PRO A 157 -2.91 -9.50 -13.58
C PRO A 157 -3.50 -10.74 -12.88
N VAL A 158 -4.83 -10.86 -12.88
CA VAL A 158 -5.52 -11.95 -12.17
C VAL A 158 -5.28 -13.32 -12.81
N LEU A 159 -5.11 -13.39 -14.13
CA LEU A 159 -4.65 -14.61 -14.78
C LEU A 159 -3.15 -14.77 -14.51
N ALA A 160 -2.78 -15.76 -13.69
CA ALA A 160 -1.39 -16.00 -13.35
C ALA A 160 -0.59 -16.36 -14.62
N ARG A 161 0.64 -15.86 -14.73
CA ARG A 161 1.53 -16.16 -15.86
C ARG A 161 2.88 -16.63 -15.33
N PRO A 162 3.53 -17.59 -16.02
CA PRO A 162 4.89 -17.95 -15.71
C PRO A 162 5.82 -16.76 -15.92
N ALA A 163 6.82 -16.63 -15.05
CA ALA A 163 7.95 -15.72 -15.29
C ALA A 163 8.87 -16.28 -16.39
N ASP A 164 9.77 -15.44 -16.91
CA ASP A 164 10.75 -15.88 -17.90
C ASP A 164 11.60 -17.03 -17.36
N GLY A 165 11.63 -18.16 -18.08
CA GLY A 165 12.37 -19.36 -17.68
C GLY A 165 11.61 -20.34 -16.78
N GLU A 166 10.37 -20.03 -16.38
CA GLU A 166 9.50 -21.02 -15.73
C GLU A 166 8.84 -21.94 -16.74
N SER A 167 8.70 -23.23 -16.39
CA SER A 167 8.24 -24.28 -17.31
C SER A 167 6.75 -24.60 -17.25
N TRP A 168 6.00 -23.99 -16.33
CA TRP A 168 4.56 -24.25 -16.16
C TRP A 168 3.73 -23.37 -17.11
N THR A 169 2.52 -23.83 -17.44
CA THR A 169 1.60 -23.12 -18.35
C THR A 169 0.29 -22.80 -17.64
N ASN A 170 -0.42 -21.79 -18.14
CA ASN A 170 -1.77 -21.46 -17.68
C ASN A 170 -2.71 -21.30 -18.89
N PRO A 171 -3.65 -22.23 -19.12
CA PRO A 171 -3.94 -23.44 -18.34
C PRO A 171 -2.82 -24.50 -18.29
N GLY A 172 -2.82 -25.33 -17.24
CA GLY A 172 -1.88 -26.43 -16.99
C GLY A 172 -2.57 -27.78 -16.77
N ALA A 173 -1.82 -28.88 -16.86
CA ALA A 173 -2.32 -30.24 -16.66
C ALA A 173 -1.75 -30.84 -15.36
N HIS A 174 -2.62 -31.19 -14.41
CA HIS A 174 -2.23 -31.70 -13.08
C HIS A 174 -3.17 -32.81 -12.62
N ASP A 175 -2.65 -33.74 -11.82
CA ASP A 175 -3.42 -34.89 -11.34
C ASP A 175 -4.47 -34.49 -10.29
N ASP A 176 -4.12 -33.58 -9.39
CA ASP A 176 -5.00 -33.06 -8.33
C ASP A 176 -4.69 -31.58 -7.99
N LEU A 177 -5.51 -30.99 -7.11
CA LEU A 177 -5.35 -29.60 -6.65
C LEU A 177 -4.01 -29.37 -5.93
N LYS A 178 -3.51 -30.34 -5.17
CA LYS A 178 -2.26 -30.21 -4.42
C LYS A 178 -1.08 -30.15 -5.38
N ALA A 179 -1.01 -31.05 -6.35
CA ALA A 179 -0.02 -31.06 -7.43
C ALA A 179 -0.08 -29.79 -8.29
N ALA A 180 -1.29 -29.27 -8.54
CA ALA A 180 -1.44 -27.99 -9.23
C ALA A 180 -0.86 -26.82 -8.44
N LEU A 181 -1.20 -26.69 -7.15
CA LEU A 181 -0.71 -25.60 -6.30
C LEU A 181 0.79 -25.72 -6.00
N ASP A 182 1.35 -26.92 -6.04
CA ASP A 182 2.79 -27.19 -5.87
C ASP A 182 3.62 -26.80 -7.11
N ALA A 183 3.05 -26.98 -8.32
CA ALA A 183 3.76 -26.76 -9.58
C ALA A 183 4.11 -25.30 -9.89
N VAL A 184 3.38 -24.34 -9.31
CA VAL A 184 3.60 -22.90 -9.54
C VAL A 184 4.55 -22.37 -8.48
N ARG A 185 5.60 -21.63 -8.87
CA ARG A 185 6.52 -21.04 -7.88
C ARG A 185 5.83 -20.00 -7.01
N TRP A 186 6.37 -19.76 -5.82
CA TRP A 186 5.97 -18.60 -5.01
C TRP A 186 6.84 -17.41 -5.40
N GLY A 187 6.21 -16.37 -5.97
CA GLY A 187 6.89 -15.12 -6.29
C GLY A 187 6.73 -14.14 -5.13
N PRO A 188 7.82 -13.66 -4.50
CA PRO A 188 7.72 -12.57 -3.53
C PRO A 188 7.23 -11.29 -4.24
N ARG A 189 6.62 -10.33 -3.54
CA ARG A 189 6.25 -9.07 -4.23
C ARG A 189 7.49 -8.26 -4.60
N TYR A 190 8.40 -8.10 -3.63
CA TYR A 190 9.69 -7.46 -3.77
C TYR A 190 10.78 -8.43 -3.33
N ASP A 191 12.02 -8.26 -3.78
CA ASP A 191 13.14 -9.12 -3.37
C ASP A 191 13.34 -9.18 -1.83
N ASP A 192 12.96 -8.10 -1.15
CA ASP A 192 13.03 -8.00 0.31
C ASP A 192 11.99 -8.88 1.02
N ASP A 193 10.89 -9.27 0.34
CA ASP A 193 9.82 -10.10 0.90
C ASP A 193 10.20 -11.60 0.95
N ALA A 194 11.25 -12.02 0.23
CA ALA A 194 11.67 -13.41 0.18
C ALA A 194 12.27 -13.85 1.53
N PRO A 195 11.91 -15.04 2.06
CA PRO A 195 12.47 -15.51 3.33
C PRO A 195 13.98 -15.74 3.18
N ARG A 196 14.73 -15.36 4.21
CA ARG A 196 16.20 -15.44 4.22
C ARG A 196 16.70 -16.28 5.39
N ASP A 197 17.80 -16.99 5.17
CA ASP A 197 18.50 -17.73 6.22
C ASP A 197 19.22 -16.80 7.20
N ALA A 198 19.88 -17.38 8.21
CA ALA A 198 20.65 -16.64 9.21
C ALA A 198 21.80 -15.81 8.60
N GLN A 199 22.24 -16.15 7.38
CA GLN A 199 23.29 -15.48 6.62
C GLN A 199 22.72 -14.48 5.59
N ARG A 200 21.41 -14.17 5.65
CA ARG A 200 20.68 -13.25 4.76
C ARG A 200 20.59 -13.71 3.30
N ARG A 201 20.81 -14.98 3.01
CA ARG A 201 20.60 -15.57 1.68
C ARG A 201 19.15 -15.99 1.53
N THR A 202 18.55 -15.72 0.36
CA THR A 202 17.20 -16.16 0.05
C THR A 202 17.11 -17.68 0.09
N LEU A 203 16.06 -18.22 0.70
CA LEU A 203 15.80 -19.66 0.71
C LEU A 203 15.41 -20.16 -0.70
N ASP A 204 15.64 -21.44 -0.98
CA ASP A 204 15.24 -22.04 -2.26
C ASP A 204 13.75 -22.40 -2.32
N SER A 205 13.13 -22.64 -1.16
CA SER A 205 11.73 -23.07 -1.05
C SER A 205 11.04 -22.54 0.21
N ILE A 206 9.72 -22.48 0.17
CA ILE A 206 8.85 -22.06 1.29
C ILE A 206 7.66 -23.01 1.45
N SER A 207 7.29 -23.32 2.69
CA SER A 207 6.06 -24.05 3.02
C SER A 207 4.90 -23.05 3.10
N LEU A 208 3.83 -23.30 2.35
CA LEU A 208 2.65 -22.46 2.28
C LEU A 208 1.39 -23.26 2.59
N ASP A 209 0.50 -22.66 3.36
CA ASP A 209 -0.79 -23.26 3.68
C ASP A 209 -1.70 -23.28 2.45
N THR A 210 -2.53 -24.32 2.37
CA THR A 210 -3.49 -24.52 1.29
C THR A 210 -4.86 -24.90 1.82
N LEU A 211 -5.88 -24.50 1.08
CA LEU A 211 -7.28 -24.84 1.29
C LEU A 211 -7.77 -25.54 0.02
N ASN A 212 -8.01 -26.84 0.11
CA ASN A 212 -8.38 -27.66 -1.04
C ASN A 212 -9.83 -28.10 -0.92
N GLU A 213 -10.63 -27.85 -1.95
CA GLU A 213 -11.97 -28.44 -2.03
C GLU A 213 -11.83 -29.97 -2.07
N TRP A 214 -12.37 -30.63 -1.06
CA TRP A 214 -12.44 -32.08 -1.04
C TRP A 214 -13.64 -32.53 -1.85
N ARG A 215 -13.42 -33.53 -2.69
CA ARG A 215 -14.45 -34.22 -3.45
C ARG A 215 -14.25 -35.72 -3.31
N PRO A 216 -15.32 -36.48 -3.09
CA PRO A 216 -15.21 -37.93 -3.00
C PRO A 216 -14.70 -38.48 -4.34
N ALA A 217 -13.68 -39.35 -4.29
CA ALA A 217 -13.18 -40.02 -5.49
C ALA A 217 -14.16 -41.09 -6.01
N SER A 218 -15.05 -41.58 -5.13
CA SER A 218 -16.12 -42.53 -5.42
C SER A 218 -17.26 -42.34 -4.43
N ASP A 219 -18.46 -42.87 -4.71
CA ASP A 219 -19.61 -42.78 -3.80
C ASP A 219 -19.34 -43.44 -2.42
N ASP A 220 -18.36 -44.34 -2.34
CA ASP A 220 -17.94 -45.01 -1.11
C ASP A 220 -16.86 -44.24 -0.32
N ASP A 221 -16.31 -43.17 -0.90
CA ASP A 221 -15.30 -42.32 -0.27
C ASP A 221 -15.98 -41.30 0.65
N ILE A 222 -16.24 -41.73 1.89
CA ILE A 222 -16.95 -40.97 2.92
C ILE A 222 -16.02 -40.31 3.95
N ASP A 223 -14.71 -40.58 3.89
CA ASP A 223 -13.74 -40.14 4.90
C ASP A 223 -13.25 -38.71 4.64
N ALA A 224 -14.11 -37.75 4.99
CA ALA A 224 -13.79 -36.33 5.04
C ALA A 224 -13.55 -35.84 6.49
N ALA A 225 -13.04 -36.70 7.38
CA ALA A 225 -12.97 -36.43 8.82
C ALA A 225 -12.24 -35.13 9.20
N GLU A 226 -11.32 -34.67 8.36
CA GLU A 226 -10.55 -33.42 8.53
C GLU A 226 -11.10 -32.24 7.71
N ALA A 227 -12.22 -32.42 6.99
CA ALA A 227 -12.79 -31.40 6.13
C ALA A 227 -13.73 -30.45 6.88
N GLU A 228 -13.54 -29.15 6.67
CA GLU A 228 -14.41 -28.10 7.14
C GLU A 228 -15.57 -27.88 6.16
N VAL A 229 -16.77 -27.61 6.68
CA VAL A 229 -17.93 -27.24 5.84
C VAL A 229 -17.93 -25.73 5.61
N TRP A 230 -17.82 -25.31 4.36
CA TRP A 230 -17.86 -23.90 3.94
C TRP A 230 -19.11 -23.62 3.12
N TYR A 231 -19.88 -22.60 3.49
CA TYR A 231 -21.14 -22.21 2.80
C TYR A 231 -20.89 -21.13 1.74
N ASP A 232 -20.04 -21.44 0.77
CA ASP A 232 -19.56 -20.47 -0.21
C ASP A 232 -19.66 -20.93 -1.68
N ALA A 233 -20.27 -22.08 -1.97
CA ALA A 233 -20.57 -22.49 -3.35
C ALA A 233 -21.81 -21.74 -3.86
N PRO A 234 -21.71 -20.84 -4.86
CA PRO A 234 -22.83 -19.99 -5.25
C PRO A 234 -23.90 -20.74 -6.06
N VAL A 235 -25.16 -20.65 -5.63
CA VAL A 235 -26.34 -21.08 -6.40
C VAL A 235 -26.93 -19.90 -7.18
N CYS A 236 -26.95 -18.72 -6.55
CA CYS A 236 -27.42 -17.48 -7.14
C CYS A 236 -26.71 -16.29 -6.50
N PHE A 237 -26.50 -15.21 -7.26
CA PHE A 237 -25.95 -13.96 -6.74
C PHE A 237 -27.02 -12.92 -6.37
N ASP A 238 -28.28 -13.12 -6.78
CA ASP A 238 -29.40 -12.20 -6.51
C ASP A 238 -30.76 -12.93 -6.43
N PRO A 239 -31.32 -13.12 -5.21
CA PRO A 239 -30.66 -12.93 -3.93
C PRO A 239 -29.46 -13.89 -3.77
N PRO A 240 -28.45 -13.55 -2.96
CA PRO A 240 -27.30 -14.42 -2.74
C PRO A 240 -27.72 -15.69 -1.99
N VAL A 241 -27.49 -16.85 -2.62
CA VAL A 241 -27.74 -18.18 -2.06
C VAL A 241 -26.51 -19.04 -2.30
N HIS A 242 -26.06 -19.73 -1.26
CA HIS A 242 -24.86 -20.57 -1.30
C HIS A 242 -25.16 -21.96 -0.73
N GLU A 243 -24.55 -22.97 -1.34
CA GLU A 243 -24.51 -24.36 -0.89
C GLU A 243 -23.22 -24.66 -0.12
N PRO A 244 -23.22 -25.69 0.73
CA PRO A 244 -22.02 -26.14 1.41
C PRO A 244 -21.05 -26.84 0.43
N ARG A 245 -19.75 -26.68 0.68
CA ARG A 245 -18.69 -27.54 0.15
C ARG A 245 -17.73 -27.94 1.27
N LEU A 246 -16.97 -29.00 1.04
CA LEU A 246 -15.97 -29.50 1.97
C LEU A 246 -14.58 -28.97 1.61
N VAL A 247 -13.85 -28.48 2.61
CA VAL A 247 -12.53 -27.85 2.43
C VAL A 247 -11.54 -28.48 3.41
N ILE A 248 -10.43 -28.99 2.91
CA ILE A 248 -9.33 -29.56 3.71
C ILE A 248 -8.18 -28.56 3.77
N ARG A 249 -7.64 -28.36 4.97
CA ARG A 249 -6.39 -27.61 5.17
C ARG A 249 -5.20 -28.54 4.97
N SER A 250 -4.23 -28.08 4.19
CA SER A 250 -2.97 -28.79 3.96
C SER A 250 -1.85 -27.80 3.73
N SER A 251 -0.67 -28.26 3.34
CA SER A 251 0.43 -27.41 2.94
C SER A 251 1.17 -27.97 1.72
N VAL A 252 1.85 -27.07 1.01
CA VAL A 252 2.75 -27.40 -0.10
C VAL A 252 4.10 -26.71 0.12
N THR A 253 5.17 -27.32 -0.37
CA THR A 253 6.51 -26.73 -0.30
C THR A 253 6.97 -26.38 -1.70
N VAL A 254 6.97 -25.09 -2.02
CA VAL A 254 7.21 -24.61 -3.38
C VAL A 254 8.52 -23.86 -3.47
N SER A 255 9.16 -23.92 -4.64
CA SER A 255 10.36 -23.13 -4.91
C SER A 255 10.03 -21.64 -4.95
N ILE A 256 10.98 -20.82 -4.47
CA ILE A 256 10.89 -19.36 -4.51
C ILE A 256 11.29 -18.88 -5.91
N GLY A 257 10.43 -18.10 -6.55
CA GLY A 257 10.63 -17.50 -7.86
C GLY A 257 11.07 -16.04 -7.79
N ASP A 258 11.03 -15.37 -8.94
CA ASP A 258 11.39 -13.96 -9.05
C ASP A 258 10.33 -13.01 -8.45
N PRO A 259 10.73 -11.78 -8.05
CA PRO A 259 9.79 -10.78 -7.56
C PRO A 259 8.71 -10.41 -8.58
N LEU A 260 7.45 -10.39 -8.15
CA LEU A 260 6.29 -10.04 -8.99
C LEU A 260 6.19 -8.54 -9.29
N LEU A 261 6.75 -7.69 -8.42
CA LEU A 261 6.76 -6.25 -8.53
C LEU A 261 8.19 -5.70 -8.43
N HIS A 262 8.45 -4.65 -9.18
CA HIS A 262 9.67 -3.86 -9.04
C HIS A 262 9.32 -2.51 -8.42
N ARG A 263 10.18 -2.04 -7.51
CA ARG A 263 10.01 -0.70 -6.95
C ARG A 263 10.09 0.31 -8.09
N THR A 264 9.08 1.18 -8.19
CA THR A 264 9.14 2.31 -9.12
C THR A 264 10.40 3.12 -8.78
N PRO A 265 11.36 3.24 -9.72
CA PRO A 265 12.55 4.04 -9.46
C PRO A 265 12.15 5.46 -9.10
N ALA A 266 12.91 6.09 -8.20
CA ALA A 266 12.68 7.49 -7.90
C ALA A 266 12.72 8.29 -9.21
N PRO A 267 11.81 9.27 -9.40
CA PRO A 267 11.81 10.08 -10.60
C PRO A 267 13.20 10.70 -10.81
N PRO A 268 13.66 10.83 -12.06
CA PRO A 268 14.98 11.37 -12.35
C PRO A 268 15.14 12.74 -11.68
N ARG A 269 16.20 12.90 -10.90
CA ARG A 269 16.54 14.15 -10.21
C ARG A 269 17.33 15.04 -11.18
N PRO A 270 16.78 16.14 -11.73
CA PRO A 270 17.63 17.17 -12.33
C PRO A 270 18.60 17.68 -11.26
N ARG A 271 19.86 17.90 -11.65
CA ARG A 271 20.88 18.39 -10.72
C ARG A 271 20.52 19.84 -10.37
N ALA A 272 20.25 20.11 -9.09
CA ALA A 272 19.74 21.42 -8.72
C ALA A 272 20.76 22.55 -8.96
N GLY A 273 20.41 23.46 -9.86
CA GLY A 273 21.20 24.63 -10.24
C GLY A 273 21.08 25.78 -9.23
N TYR A 274 21.54 25.61 -7.99
CA TYR A 274 21.44 26.65 -6.95
C TYR A 274 22.30 27.91 -7.18
N ARG A 275 22.94 28.02 -8.35
CA ARG A 275 23.70 29.19 -8.81
C ARG A 275 23.00 29.92 -9.95
N ASP A 276 21.92 29.37 -10.48
CA ASP A 276 21.26 29.90 -11.66
C ASP A 276 20.33 31.06 -11.29
N ALA A 277 20.06 31.92 -12.26
CA ALA A 277 19.24 33.12 -12.07
C ALA A 277 17.81 32.79 -11.61
N GLU A 278 17.27 31.62 -11.96
CA GLU A 278 15.97 31.15 -11.49
C GLU A 278 15.94 30.90 -9.99
N TRP A 279 17.09 30.64 -9.37
CA TRP A 279 17.21 30.47 -7.93
C TRP A 279 17.64 31.75 -7.22
N THR A 280 18.64 32.46 -7.75
CA THR A 280 19.35 33.54 -7.02
C THR A 280 18.96 34.96 -7.42
N SER A 281 18.31 35.17 -8.56
CA SER A 281 18.12 36.53 -9.11
C SER A 281 17.25 37.41 -8.20
N GLU A 282 17.75 38.59 -7.88
CA GLU A 282 17.00 39.62 -7.15
C GLU A 282 16.24 40.57 -8.09
N ALA A 283 16.33 40.37 -9.41
CA ALA A 283 15.62 41.19 -10.40
C ALA A 283 14.11 41.11 -10.14
N ILE A 284 13.45 42.27 -10.10
CA ILE A 284 12.01 42.36 -9.84
C ILE A 284 11.24 42.05 -11.11
N VAL A 285 10.26 41.16 -11.00
CA VAL A 285 9.34 40.79 -12.07
C VAL A 285 7.91 40.90 -11.56
N ASP A 286 6.99 41.15 -12.49
CA ASP A 286 5.57 41.08 -12.22
C ASP A 286 5.16 39.60 -12.10
N VAL A 287 4.50 39.26 -11.00
CA VAL A 287 3.98 37.92 -10.76
C VAL A 287 2.48 38.01 -10.55
N VAL A 288 1.75 37.31 -11.41
CA VAL A 288 0.31 37.17 -11.35
C VAL A 288 -0.05 36.03 -10.38
N ASP A 289 -0.96 36.31 -9.46
CA ASP A 289 -1.63 35.27 -8.68
C ASP A 289 -2.65 34.56 -9.58
N GLU A 290 -2.50 33.25 -9.79
CA GLU A 290 -3.35 32.46 -10.70
C GLU A 290 -4.82 32.38 -10.25
N VAL A 291 -5.11 32.65 -8.98
CA VAL A 291 -6.45 32.56 -8.39
C VAL A 291 -7.13 33.92 -8.35
N THR A 292 -6.42 34.96 -7.91
CA THR A 292 -6.99 36.32 -7.75
C THR A 292 -6.77 37.21 -8.96
N GLY A 293 -5.81 36.88 -9.84
CA GLY A 293 -5.38 37.71 -10.97
C GLY A 293 -4.56 38.94 -10.55
N GLU A 294 -4.24 39.08 -9.26
CA GLU A 294 -3.49 40.22 -8.73
C GLU A 294 -2.02 40.16 -9.18
N VAL A 295 -1.50 41.31 -9.63
CA VAL A 295 -0.10 41.44 -10.07
C VAL A 295 0.74 42.00 -8.93
N THR A 296 1.77 41.26 -8.52
CA THR A 296 2.69 41.64 -7.44
C THR A 296 4.12 41.74 -7.95
N GLN A 297 4.89 42.69 -7.42
CA GLN A 297 6.30 42.87 -7.80
C GLN A 297 7.22 42.10 -6.85
N GLU A 298 7.76 40.99 -7.35
CA GLU A 298 8.55 40.04 -6.55
C GLU A 298 9.89 39.72 -7.24
N PRO A 299 10.92 39.27 -6.49
CA PRO A 299 12.15 38.80 -7.09
C PRO A 299 11.89 37.61 -8.03
N ARG A 300 12.59 37.55 -9.15
CA ARG A 300 12.53 36.43 -10.09
C ARG A 300 13.03 35.13 -9.46
N GLY A 301 14.11 35.20 -8.68
CA GLY A 301 14.75 34.04 -8.06
C GLY A 301 13.89 33.42 -6.95
N ALA A 302 13.73 32.10 -6.95
CA ALA A 302 12.89 31.40 -5.98
C ALA A 302 13.32 31.64 -4.52
N ARG A 303 14.63 31.72 -4.24
CA ARG A 303 15.17 31.99 -2.90
C ARG A 303 14.88 33.41 -2.39
N PRO A 304 15.31 34.50 -3.06
CA PRO A 304 15.03 35.85 -2.58
C PRO A 304 13.52 36.13 -2.53
N ARG A 305 12.73 35.54 -3.43
CA ARG A 305 11.27 35.62 -3.42
C ARG A 305 10.67 35.00 -2.17
N ARG A 306 11.10 33.79 -1.78
CA ARG A 306 10.61 33.15 -0.56
C ARG A 306 11.02 33.93 0.69
N LEU A 307 12.26 34.41 0.75
CA LEU A 307 12.72 35.26 1.86
C LEU A 307 11.85 36.52 1.98
N ARG A 308 11.50 37.17 0.87
CA ARG A 308 10.62 38.35 0.88
C ARG A 308 9.20 38.01 1.37
N ARG A 309 8.59 36.93 0.86
CA ARG A 309 7.24 36.51 1.27
C ARG A 309 7.14 36.19 2.76
N ASP A 310 8.20 35.62 3.33
CA ASP A 310 8.30 35.32 4.75
C ASP A 310 8.85 36.53 5.57
N LYS A 311 8.89 37.73 4.98
CA LYS A 311 9.35 39.00 5.58
C LYS A 311 10.78 38.97 6.12
N GLY A 312 11.64 38.12 5.56
CA GLY A 312 13.00 37.92 6.02
C GLY A 312 13.10 37.26 7.39
N LEU A 313 12.03 36.63 7.87
CA LEU A 313 11.97 35.98 9.18
C LEU A 313 11.95 34.46 9.03
N CYS A 314 12.63 33.79 9.95
CA CYS A 314 12.60 32.34 10.10
C CYS A 314 11.18 31.92 10.46
N VAL A 315 10.55 31.05 9.67
CA VAL A 315 9.18 30.61 9.94
C VAL A 315 9.04 29.93 11.31
N PHE A 316 10.11 29.28 11.77
CA PHE A 316 10.17 28.53 13.02
C PHE A 316 10.39 29.43 14.25
N CYS A 317 11.53 30.14 14.32
CA CYS A 317 11.94 30.88 15.52
C CYS A 317 11.80 32.41 15.42
N LYS A 318 11.37 32.92 14.26
CA LYS A 318 11.21 34.36 13.97
C LYS A 318 12.50 35.21 13.99
N ASN A 319 13.68 34.63 14.20
CA ASN A 319 14.95 35.33 13.92
C ASN A 319 15.12 35.60 12.43
N THR A 320 16.04 36.49 12.07
CA THR A 320 16.39 36.80 10.67
C THR A 320 16.71 35.54 9.87
N ALA A 321 15.99 35.34 8.77
CA ALA A 321 16.22 34.25 7.83
C ALA A 321 17.29 34.62 6.81
N THR A 322 18.23 33.69 6.61
CA THR A 322 19.31 33.82 5.62
C THR A 322 19.35 32.63 4.66
N THR A 323 18.56 31.61 4.95
CA THR A 323 18.49 30.34 4.23
C THR A 323 17.05 30.00 3.89
N VAL A 324 16.87 29.08 2.94
CA VAL A 324 15.56 28.57 2.57
C VAL A 324 15.62 27.05 2.62
N GLN A 325 14.69 26.44 3.37
CA GLN A 325 14.51 25.00 3.45
C GLN A 325 13.51 24.54 2.39
N HIS A 326 13.80 23.42 1.75
CA HIS A 326 12.83 22.72 0.91
C HIS A 326 11.99 21.80 1.79
N VAL A 327 10.66 21.86 1.68
CA VAL A 327 9.73 20.90 2.30
C VAL A 327 9.43 19.72 1.36
N THR A 328 9.78 19.87 0.09
CA THR A 328 9.84 18.77 -0.87
C THR A 328 10.96 19.02 -1.89
N TYR A 329 11.67 17.96 -2.29
CA TYR A 329 12.69 17.99 -3.34
C TYR A 329 12.15 17.61 -4.72
N ARG A 330 10.84 17.35 -4.86
CA ARG A 330 10.24 16.86 -6.11
C ARG A 330 10.42 17.83 -7.30
N ARG A 331 10.58 19.12 -7.02
CA ARG A 331 10.81 20.19 -8.02
C ARG A 331 12.14 20.92 -7.83
N ALA A 332 13.05 20.36 -7.03
CA ALA A 332 14.33 21.00 -6.76
C ALA A 332 15.18 21.07 -8.04
N GLY A 333 15.69 22.26 -8.38
CA GLY A 333 16.58 22.51 -9.50
C GLY A 333 16.06 23.37 -10.64
N GLY A 334 15.14 24.30 -10.40
CA GLY A 334 14.72 25.32 -11.38
C GLY A 334 13.21 25.54 -11.47
N ASP A 335 12.40 24.58 -11.03
CA ASP A 335 10.93 24.66 -11.06
C ASP A 335 10.31 24.69 -9.64
N GLU A 336 11.08 25.14 -8.64
CA GLU A 336 10.60 25.22 -7.26
C GLU A 336 9.45 26.22 -7.14
N ARG A 337 8.29 25.71 -6.69
CA ARG A 337 7.19 26.60 -6.34
C ARG A 337 7.46 27.21 -4.99
N GLN A 338 6.96 28.43 -4.78
CA GLN A 338 7.10 29.10 -3.50
C GLN A 338 6.62 28.21 -2.35
N VAL A 339 5.48 27.52 -2.49
CA VAL A 339 4.91 26.60 -1.48
C VAL A 339 5.84 25.47 -1.03
N ASP A 340 6.85 25.11 -1.84
CA ASP A 340 7.83 24.07 -1.53
C ASP A 340 8.96 24.54 -0.62
N LEU A 341 9.00 25.84 -0.33
CA LEU A 341 10.12 26.49 0.35
C LEU A 341 9.70 27.13 1.68
N ARG A 342 10.61 27.27 2.64
CA ARG A 342 10.41 27.99 3.90
C ARG A 342 11.64 28.80 4.27
N ALA A 343 11.49 30.08 4.62
CA ALA A 343 12.59 30.88 5.10
C ALA A 343 13.03 30.43 6.51
N LEU A 344 14.31 30.15 6.69
CA LEU A 344 14.89 29.78 7.98
C LEU A 344 16.14 30.59 8.29
N CYS A 345 16.40 30.77 9.59
CA CYS A 345 17.72 31.17 10.06
C CYS A 345 18.68 29.97 9.94
N ARG A 346 19.99 30.25 9.84
CA ARG A 346 21.05 29.24 9.69
C ARG A 346 20.94 28.09 10.69
N LEU A 347 20.73 28.41 11.96
CA LEU A 347 20.67 27.43 13.04
C LEU A 347 19.45 26.49 12.94
N CYS A 348 18.28 27.02 12.58
CA CYS A 348 17.09 26.19 12.38
C CYS A 348 17.21 25.33 11.13
N HIS A 349 17.82 25.85 10.06
CA HIS A 349 18.11 25.08 8.86
C HIS A 349 19.07 23.92 9.15
N ASP A 350 20.15 24.16 9.88
CA ASP A 350 21.11 23.13 10.29
C ASP A 350 20.43 22.03 11.13
N ALA A 351 19.59 22.42 12.10
CA ALA A 351 18.83 21.47 12.92
C ALA A 351 17.89 20.58 12.08
N VAL A 352 17.10 21.18 11.18
CA VAL A 352 16.21 20.43 10.29
C VAL A 352 17.01 19.46 9.41
N THR A 353 18.12 19.93 8.83
CA THR A 353 18.97 19.11 7.97
C THR A 353 19.57 17.91 8.72
N MET A 354 20.00 18.11 9.98
CA MET A 354 20.51 17.02 10.82
C MET A 354 19.47 15.93 11.08
N ILE A 355 18.22 16.32 11.35
CA ILE A 355 17.13 15.37 11.53
C ILE A 355 16.91 14.59 10.22
N GLU A 356 16.88 15.29 9.08
CA GLU A 356 16.67 14.67 7.76
C GLU A 356 17.75 13.64 7.37
N TYR A 357 19.01 13.86 7.77
CA TYR A 357 20.06 12.87 7.57
C TYR A 357 19.78 11.56 8.33
N GLY A 358 19.18 11.63 9.52
CA GLY A 358 18.76 10.45 10.28
C GLY A 358 17.64 9.64 9.62
N TYR A 359 16.81 10.28 8.78
CA TYR A 359 15.68 9.66 8.08
C TYR A 359 15.99 9.32 6.61
N GLY A 360 17.26 9.31 6.20
CA GLY A 360 17.66 8.86 4.85
C GLY A 360 17.38 9.86 3.71
N MET A 361 17.10 11.13 4.02
CA MET A 361 16.93 12.21 3.03
C MET A 361 15.98 11.89 1.86
N GLY A 362 14.75 11.51 2.17
CA GLY A 362 13.69 11.31 1.19
C GLY A 362 13.29 12.58 0.40
N LEU A 363 12.40 12.42 -0.59
CA LEU A 363 11.88 13.53 -1.39
C LEU A 363 10.96 14.46 -0.58
N ASP A 364 10.20 13.90 0.36
CA ASP A 364 9.40 14.68 1.29
C ASP A 364 10.27 15.06 2.48
N ARG A 365 10.53 16.35 2.59
CA ARG A 365 11.42 16.94 3.57
C ARG A 365 10.61 17.44 4.75
N ILE A 366 11.30 17.78 5.82
CA ILE A 366 10.66 18.31 7.02
C ILE A 366 10.13 19.71 6.70
N ASP A 367 8.82 19.91 6.90
CA ASP A 367 8.25 21.25 6.98
C ASP A 367 8.44 21.79 8.41
N PRO A 368 9.30 22.79 8.64
CA PRO A 368 9.52 23.36 9.97
C PRO A 368 8.30 24.10 10.52
N SER A 369 7.29 24.38 9.69
CA SER A 369 6.02 24.98 10.14
C SER A 369 5.04 23.95 10.70
N ASP A 370 5.29 22.66 10.49
CA ASP A 370 4.45 21.57 11.00
C ASP A 370 4.75 21.30 12.48
N GLU A 371 3.69 21.24 13.29
CA GLU A 371 3.77 21.11 14.75
C GLU A 371 4.46 19.80 15.18
N ARG A 372 4.30 18.72 14.40
CA ARG A 372 4.88 17.40 14.74
C ARG A 372 6.40 17.40 14.88
N TRP A 373 7.09 18.34 14.22
CA TRP A 373 8.55 18.42 14.23
C TRP A 373 9.10 19.41 15.26
N ARG A 374 8.23 20.14 15.97
CA ARG A 374 8.62 21.27 16.79
C ARG A 374 9.62 20.88 17.89
N ASP A 375 9.32 19.82 18.63
CA ASP A 375 10.14 19.39 19.76
C ASP A 375 11.48 18.81 19.31
N ASP A 376 11.49 18.05 18.21
CA ASP A 376 12.71 17.51 17.63
C ASP A 376 13.65 18.61 17.12
N ILE A 377 13.09 19.64 16.46
CA ILE A 377 13.86 20.80 15.99
C ILE A 377 14.42 21.58 17.18
N LEU A 378 13.64 21.80 18.26
CA LEU A 378 14.12 22.48 19.46
C LEU A 378 15.24 21.71 20.15
N ARG A 379 15.09 20.39 20.30
CA ARG A 379 16.10 19.51 20.88
C ARG A 379 17.41 19.56 20.09
N THR A 380 17.33 19.31 18.79
CA THR A 380 18.50 19.31 17.88
C THR A 380 19.18 20.68 17.86
N ARG A 381 18.41 21.76 17.87
CA ARG A 381 18.94 23.13 17.98
C ARG A 381 19.73 23.34 19.27
N GLY A 382 19.22 22.83 20.41
CA GLY A 382 19.92 22.88 21.70
C GLY A 382 21.21 22.07 21.71
N GLU A 383 21.25 20.93 21.02
CA GLU A 383 22.47 20.13 20.83
C GLU A 383 23.52 20.86 20.01
N ILE A 384 23.13 21.48 18.88
CA ILE A 384 24.04 22.27 18.03
C ILE A 384 24.65 23.43 18.83
N LEU A 385 23.83 24.13 19.63
CA LEU A 385 24.32 25.25 20.45
C LEU A 385 25.30 24.79 21.53
N ARG A 386 24.99 23.69 22.24
CA ARG A 386 25.89 23.11 23.24
C ARG A 386 27.22 22.72 22.62
N PHE A 387 27.18 21.99 21.51
CA PHE A 387 28.38 21.55 20.80
C PHE A 387 29.23 22.74 20.33
N ARG A 388 28.63 23.77 19.70
CA ARG A 388 29.35 24.97 19.25
C ARG A 388 29.96 25.76 20.43
N SER A 389 29.25 25.83 21.56
CA SER A 389 29.74 26.48 22.78
C SER A 389 30.96 25.75 23.36
N GLU A 390 30.88 24.42 23.47
CA GLU A 390 31.97 23.58 23.96
C GLU A 390 33.21 23.65 23.04
N GLU A 391 33.02 23.60 21.72
CA GLU A 391 34.11 23.76 20.75
C GLU A 391 34.77 25.14 20.86
N THR A 392 33.98 26.19 21.02
CA THR A 392 34.51 27.56 21.22
C THR A 392 35.33 27.63 22.50
N ARG A 393 34.83 27.04 23.61
CA ARG A 393 35.56 26.96 24.87
C ARG A 393 36.85 26.14 24.74
N ARG A 394 36.83 25.00 24.03
CA ARG A 394 38.02 24.18 23.77
C ARG A 394 39.08 24.95 22.96
N ARG A 395 38.68 25.72 21.95
CA ARG A 395 39.60 26.56 21.16
C ARG A 395 40.21 27.67 22.01
N ALA A 396 39.38 28.37 22.79
CA ALA A 396 39.88 29.39 23.72
C ALA A 396 40.88 28.84 24.75
N LEU A 397 40.67 27.61 25.25
CA LEU A 397 41.62 26.93 26.14
C LEU A 397 42.92 26.49 25.45
N ARG A 398 42.87 26.18 24.14
CA ARG A 398 44.07 25.85 23.35
C ARG A 398 44.94 27.07 23.07
N ASP A 399 44.30 28.23 22.87
CA ASP A 399 44.96 29.49 22.49
C ASP A 399 45.36 30.35 23.70
N ALA A 400 45.01 29.95 24.94
CA ALA A 400 45.38 30.66 26.15
C ALA A 400 46.90 30.50 26.48
N PRO A 401 47.63 31.58 26.86
CA PRO A 401 49.03 31.47 27.24
C PRO A 401 49.24 30.52 28.44
N GLU A 402 50.36 29.79 28.46
CA GLU A 402 50.63 28.63 29.34
C GLU A 402 50.26 28.83 30.82
N ARG A 403 50.42 30.03 31.38
CA ARG A 403 50.13 30.31 32.80
C ARG A 403 48.65 30.17 33.21
N VAL A 404 47.70 30.18 32.27
CA VAL A 404 46.25 30.04 32.58
C VAL A 404 45.78 28.59 32.47
N ARG A 405 46.55 27.72 31.81
CA ARG A 405 46.20 26.30 31.66
C ARG A 405 46.37 25.50 32.96
N ASP A 406 47.35 25.87 33.79
CA ASP A 406 47.66 25.15 35.03
C ASP A 406 46.66 25.49 36.17
N GLU A 407 46.25 26.75 36.32
CA GLU A 407 45.29 27.15 37.39
C GLU A 407 43.89 26.52 37.24
N GLN A 408 43.44 26.24 36.00
CA GLN A 408 42.15 25.59 35.77
C GLN A 408 42.19 24.06 35.85
N LEU A 409 43.37 23.44 35.73
CA LEU A 409 43.54 22.02 35.98
C LEU A 409 43.57 21.71 37.49
N GLU A 410 44.15 22.60 38.30
CA GLU A 410 44.13 22.47 39.77
C GLU A 410 42.73 22.62 40.37
N GLN A 411 41.87 23.50 39.84
CA GLN A 411 40.47 23.61 40.29
C GLN A 411 39.64 22.33 40.03
N LYS A 412 40.00 21.51 39.04
CA LYS A 412 39.33 20.23 38.77
C LYS A 412 39.86 19.06 39.61
N ALA A 413 41.04 19.17 40.20
CA ALA A 413 41.59 18.14 41.09
C ALA A 413 41.04 18.22 42.52
N GLY A 414 40.40 19.33 42.90
CA GLY A 414 39.80 19.55 44.23
C GLY A 414 38.31 19.19 44.36
N GLU A 415 37.64 18.77 43.29
CA GLU A 415 36.21 18.37 43.29
C GLU A 415 36.02 16.89 42.86
N VAL A 416 36.90 15.99 43.32
CA VAL A 416 36.68 14.53 43.27
C VAL A 416 36.04 14.05 44.56
#